data_AF-A0A7S4MCA5-F1
#
_entry.id   AF-A0A7S4MCA5-F1
#
_cell.length_a   1.000
_cell.length_b   1.000
_cell.length_c   1.000
_cell.angle_alpha   90.00
_cell.angle_beta   90.00
_cell.angle_gamma   90.00
#
_symmetry.space_group_name_H-M   'P 1'
#
loop_
_entity.id
_entity.type
_entity.pdbx_description
1 polymer ?
#
loop_
_entity_poly.entity_id
_entity_poly.type
_entity_poly.pdbx_seq_one_letter_code
_entity_poly.pdbx_strand_id
1 'polypeptide(L)'
;DSCATRATGATSDGAVERRDLVDDDDDDDGKKSLERVVDSYQRAGLRTLALAFRDFDEEPSGGWDASADLLEDDLTLLAVFGIEDPLRPSVPGAIESCREAGIDVRMCTGDALETAVAIAKGANILRPGDMTTIATISSSSSDDDGSAGELVPKKDFAMTGAEFDDRVHKKDYDAPKIIRRVFDPSINDAVDTLAEPFLLDDDGNKVLDQAAFDELWPTLRVLARCQPEDKLALVRGMRRSRVFMDAERCETLETEHGIRIFPDFQVVAVTGDGTNDAPALKSANVGFAMGIAGTETAKQACDIILLDDNFSSIVKAVMWGRNVFDSISKFIQFQLTVNVVAITLAVIGAFTYSQSPLSAVQMLWVNMIMDSLASLALATELPTVELLDRMPYGRRRPVISPIMTANILGHAIYQIGILCWVLFAPQTIPFLEIPFEPAQGSLHWSLFFNVFVMLQLFNEFNSRKLQDGRKLRTTWSEWNVFDGILSNNMFVGVMVSTFALQILIIEYGGVAINVIPGGLDRSQWIFSVAAGIGGLLWQFLLNSLILFYVPQSHE
;
A
#
# COMPACT_ATOMS: atom_id res chain seq x y z
N ASP A 1 -46.71 -31.47 -32.95
CA ASP A 1 -47.37 -30.82 -31.80
C ASP A 1 -46.35 -30.37 -30.77
N SER A 2 -46.04 -29.07 -30.84
CA SER A 2 -45.35 -28.20 -29.87
C SER A 2 -44.67 -28.85 -28.66
N CYS A 3 -43.34 -28.95 -28.70
CA CYS A 3 -42.53 -29.00 -27.48
C CYS A 3 -41.93 -27.61 -27.26
N ALA A 4 -42.71 -26.71 -26.66
CA ALA A 4 -42.18 -25.45 -26.15
C ALA A 4 -41.23 -25.77 -24.99
N THR A 5 -39.93 -25.58 -25.21
CA THR A 5 -38.90 -25.84 -24.19
C THR A 5 -39.01 -24.77 -23.10
N ARG A 6 -39.71 -25.11 -22.02
CA ARG A 6 -39.85 -24.29 -20.82
C ARG A 6 -38.69 -24.56 -19.86
N ALA A 7 -37.87 -23.55 -19.60
CA ALA A 7 -36.91 -23.55 -18.51
C ALA A 7 -37.30 -22.51 -17.44
N THR A 8 -37.27 -22.91 -16.17
CA THR A 8 -37.51 -22.07 -14.99
C THR A 8 -36.28 -22.07 -14.10
N GLY A 9 -35.85 -20.89 -13.65
CA GLY A 9 -34.85 -20.70 -12.60
C GLY A 9 -35.18 -19.46 -11.77
N ALA A 10 -35.02 -19.56 -10.46
CA ALA A 10 -35.37 -18.52 -9.48
C ALA A 10 -34.13 -17.72 -9.05
N THR A 11 -34.23 -16.39 -9.02
CA THR A 11 -33.34 -15.50 -8.27
C THR A 11 -34.16 -14.56 -7.37
N SER A 12 -33.53 -14.08 -6.30
CA SER A 12 -34.18 -13.51 -5.11
C SER A 12 -34.74 -12.10 -5.23
N ASP A 13 -34.72 -11.46 -6.41
CA ASP A 13 -35.35 -10.15 -6.64
C ASP A 13 -35.94 -10.03 -8.06
N GLY A 14 -37.12 -10.61 -8.25
CA GLY A 14 -38.31 -9.88 -8.70
C GLY A 14 -38.47 -9.40 -10.15
N ALA A 15 -37.50 -9.46 -11.07
CA ALA A 15 -37.75 -9.13 -12.47
C ALA A 15 -36.94 -10.01 -13.45
N VAL A 16 -37.62 -10.96 -14.08
CA VAL A 16 -37.09 -11.84 -15.14
C VAL A 16 -37.35 -11.16 -16.49
N GLU A 17 -36.31 -10.74 -17.20
CA GLU A 17 -36.45 -10.35 -18.60
C GLU A 17 -36.47 -11.62 -19.46
N ARG A 18 -37.68 -12.04 -19.88
CA ARG A 18 -37.90 -13.13 -20.83
C ARG A 18 -37.69 -12.63 -22.24
N ARG A 19 -36.90 -13.33 -23.04
CA ARG A 19 -36.95 -13.21 -24.51
C ARG A 19 -37.07 -14.62 -25.09
N ASP A 20 -38.20 -14.87 -25.74
CA ASP A 20 -38.41 -16.11 -26.50
C ASP A 20 -37.54 -16.02 -27.77
N LEU A 21 -36.70 -17.03 -28.01
CA LEU A 21 -36.09 -17.21 -29.33
C LEU A 21 -37.21 -17.71 -30.25
N VAL A 22 -37.61 -16.86 -31.21
CA VAL A 22 -38.66 -17.20 -32.17
C VAL A 22 -38.09 -18.25 -33.13
N ASP A 23 -38.82 -19.35 -33.35
CA ASP A 23 -38.62 -20.27 -34.46
C ASP A 23 -38.98 -19.53 -35.76
N ASP A 24 -38.09 -18.67 -36.26
CA ASP A 24 -38.23 -18.05 -37.58
C ASP A 24 -37.42 -18.87 -38.58
N ASP A 25 -38.08 -19.34 -39.65
CA ASP A 25 -37.59 -20.24 -40.71
C ASP A 25 -36.40 -19.69 -41.55
N ASP A 26 -35.75 -18.60 -41.13
CA ASP A 26 -34.55 -18.01 -41.74
C ASP A 26 -33.35 -18.18 -40.78
N ASP A 27 -32.47 -19.15 -41.07
CA ASP A 27 -31.27 -19.51 -40.27
C ASP A 27 -30.37 -18.31 -39.90
N ASP A 28 -30.38 -17.25 -40.72
CA ASP A 28 -29.54 -16.04 -40.51
C ASP A 28 -30.08 -15.12 -39.41
N ASP A 29 -31.40 -15.09 -39.16
CA ASP A 29 -32.01 -14.25 -38.13
C ASP A 29 -31.99 -14.91 -36.74
N GLY A 30 -32.07 -16.24 -36.68
CA GLY A 30 -31.85 -17.01 -35.45
C GLY A 30 -30.43 -16.86 -34.90
N LYS A 31 -29.43 -16.92 -35.79
CA LYS A 31 -28.01 -16.73 -35.42
C LYS A 31 -27.74 -15.33 -34.87
N LYS A 32 -28.22 -14.28 -35.53
CA LYS A 32 -28.09 -12.89 -35.07
C LYS A 32 -28.76 -12.67 -33.71
N SER A 33 -29.89 -13.32 -33.48
CA SER A 33 -30.60 -13.23 -32.19
C SER A 33 -29.82 -13.89 -31.06
N LEU A 34 -29.19 -15.05 -31.33
CA LEU A 34 -28.31 -15.73 -30.38
C LEU A 34 -27.06 -14.91 -30.05
N GLU A 35 -26.40 -14.34 -31.06
CA GLU A 35 -25.24 -13.47 -30.89
C GLU A 35 -25.57 -12.28 -29.98
N ARG A 36 -26.73 -11.64 -30.17
CA ARG A 36 -27.20 -10.57 -29.28
C ARG A 36 -27.39 -11.02 -27.83
N VAL A 37 -27.88 -12.24 -27.60
CA VAL A 37 -28.05 -12.78 -26.23
C VAL A 37 -26.69 -13.04 -25.59
N VAL A 38 -25.77 -13.67 -26.32
CA VAL A 38 -24.40 -13.92 -25.84
C VAL A 38 -23.70 -12.61 -25.51
N ASP A 39 -23.77 -11.63 -26.39
CA ASP A 39 -23.21 -10.29 -26.15
C ASP A 39 -23.83 -9.64 -24.92
N SER A 40 -25.15 -9.74 -24.74
CA SER A 40 -25.83 -9.19 -23.57
C SER A 40 -25.35 -9.81 -22.25
N TYR A 41 -25.12 -11.12 -22.24
CA TYR A 41 -24.59 -11.85 -21.08
C TYR A 41 -23.14 -11.48 -20.79
N GLN A 42 -22.29 -11.41 -21.81
CA GLN A 42 -20.89 -11.00 -21.65
C GLN A 42 -20.79 -9.56 -21.15
N ARG A 43 -21.63 -8.64 -21.65
CA ARG A 43 -21.73 -7.25 -21.19
C ARG A 43 -22.20 -7.15 -19.73
N ALA A 44 -23.03 -8.08 -19.28
CA ALA A 44 -23.43 -8.20 -17.88
C ALA A 44 -22.36 -8.86 -17.00
N GLY A 45 -21.20 -9.23 -17.55
CA GLY A 45 -20.12 -9.91 -16.82
C GLY A 45 -20.38 -11.41 -16.59
N LEU A 46 -21.34 -12.00 -17.31
CA LEU A 46 -21.67 -13.40 -17.19
C LEU A 46 -20.79 -14.24 -18.12
N ARG A 47 -20.27 -15.36 -17.62
CA ARG A 47 -19.64 -16.39 -18.43
C ARG A 47 -20.72 -17.19 -19.15
N THR A 48 -20.70 -17.14 -20.47
CA THR A 48 -21.71 -17.79 -21.31
C THR A 48 -21.38 -19.26 -21.57
N LEU A 49 -22.35 -20.15 -21.34
CA LEU A 49 -22.30 -21.57 -21.68
C LEU A 49 -23.42 -21.93 -22.63
N ALA A 50 -23.11 -22.68 -23.68
CA ALA A 50 -24.11 -23.25 -24.58
C ALA A 50 -24.31 -24.74 -24.26
N LEU A 51 -25.56 -25.18 -24.21
CA LEU A 51 -25.93 -26.58 -24.13
C LEU A 51 -26.53 -26.98 -25.46
N ALA A 52 -25.93 -27.98 -26.11
CA ALA A 52 -26.41 -28.56 -27.35
C ALA A 52 -26.36 -30.09 -27.24
N PHE A 53 -27.20 -30.77 -28.02
CA PHE A 53 -27.24 -32.23 -28.07
C PHE A 53 -27.45 -32.72 -29.49
N ARG A 54 -27.13 -33.97 -29.74
CA ARG A 54 -27.46 -34.67 -30.97
C ARG A 54 -27.88 -36.09 -30.63
N ASP A 55 -28.96 -36.53 -31.26
CA ASP A 55 -29.40 -37.92 -31.17
C ASP A 55 -28.66 -38.75 -32.22
N PHE A 56 -28.22 -39.95 -31.81
CA PHE A 56 -27.58 -40.92 -32.70
C PHE A 56 -28.49 -42.14 -32.85
N ASP A 57 -28.93 -42.43 -34.07
CA ASP A 57 -29.76 -43.61 -34.36
C ASP A 57 -28.96 -44.93 -34.23
N GLU A 58 -27.66 -44.88 -34.53
CA GLU A 58 -26.71 -45.99 -34.39
C GLU A 58 -25.38 -45.51 -33.81
N GLU A 59 -24.59 -46.43 -33.24
CA GLU A 59 -23.27 -46.10 -32.70
C GLU A 59 -22.35 -45.57 -33.81
N PRO A 60 -21.67 -44.41 -33.60
CA PRO A 60 -20.84 -43.79 -34.62
C PRO A 60 -19.69 -44.73 -35.05
N SER A 61 -19.30 -44.64 -36.33
CA SER A 61 -18.22 -45.46 -36.89
C SER A 61 -16.90 -45.15 -36.20
N GLY A 62 -16.44 -46.05 -35.33
CA GLY A 62 -15.27 -45.85 -34.47
C GLY A 62 -15.58 -45.89 -32.96
N GLY A 63 -16.86 -46.03 -32.59
CA GLY A 63 -17.32 -46.02 -31.20
C GLY A 63 -17.37 -44.60 -30.62
N TRP A 64 -17.69 -44.51 -29.32
CA TRP A 64 -17.73 -43.22 -28.61
C TRP A 64 -16.35 -42.57 -28.40
N ASP A 65 -15.27 -43.31 -28.70
CA ASP A 65 -13.88 -42.81 -28.73
C ASP A 65 -13.45 -42.34 -30.14
N ALA A 66 -14.39 -42.23 -31.08
CA ALA A 66 -14.12 -41.69 -32.41
C ALA A 66 -13.61 -40.23 -32.35
N SER A 67 -13.02 -39.75 -33.44
CA SER A 67 -12.52 -38.36 -33.54
C SER A 67 -13.62 -37.35 -33.22
N ALA A 68 -13.29 -36.30 -32.47
CA ALA A 68 -14.19 -35.21 -32.10
C ALA A 68 -14.99 -34.67 -33.29
N ASP A 69 -14.34 -34.53 -34.45
CA ASP A 69 -14.96 -34.08 -35.71
C ASP A 69 -16.18 -34.92 -36.15
N LEU A 70 -16.27 -36.20 -35.77
CA LEU A 70 -17.42 -37.07 -36.11
C LEU A 70 -18.59 -36.93 -35.13
N LEU A 71 -18.32 -36.42 -33.92
CA LEU A 71 -19.27 -36.33 -32.81
C LEU A 71 -19.78 -34.89 -32.59
N GLU A 72 -18.98 -33.89 -32.95
CA GLU A 72 -19.21 -32.46 -32.64
C GLU A 72 -19.91 -31.68 -33.78
N ASP A 73 -20.21 -32.33 -34.91
CA ASP A 73 -20.97 -31.74 -36.02
C ASP A 73 -22.50 -31.95 -35.84
N ASP A 74 -23.31 -31.06 -36.44
CA ASP A 74 -24.79 -31.15 -36.53
C ASP A 74 -25.52 -31.26 -35.17
N LEU A 75 -25.10 -30.44 -34.21
CA LEU A 75 -25.70 -30.36 -32.88
C LEU A 75 -26.94 -29.47 -32.88
N THR A 76 -27.98 -29.89 -32.16
CA THR A 76 -29.16 -29.06 -31.86
C THR A 76 -28.90 -28.23 -30.59
N LEU A 77 -28.86 -26.90 -30.73
CA LEU A 77 -28.72 -25.99 -29.60
C LEU A 77 -30.01 -25.99 -28.73
N LEU A 78 -29.86 -26.29 -27.44
CA LEU A 78 -30.96 -26.29 -26.48
C LEU A 78 -31.10 -24.95 -25.74
N ALA A 79 -29.99 -24.43 -25.23
CA ALA A 79 -30.00 -23.26 -24.37
C ALA A 79 -28.64 -22.58 -24.26
N VAL A 80 -28.66 -21.28 -23.97
CA VAL A 80 -27.48 -20.52 -23.53
C VAL A 80 -27.73 -19.99 -22.13
N PHE A 81 -26.79 -20.27 -21.23
CA PHE A 81 -26.82 -19.83 -19.84
C PHE A 81 -25.70 -18.83 -19.57
N GLY A 82 -26.00 -17.80 -18.80
CA GLY A 82 -24.99 -16.92 -18.20
C GLY A 82 -24.71 -17.32 -16.77
N ILE A 83 -23.45 -17.53 -16.43
CA ILE A 83 -22.99 -17.77 -15.05
C ILE A 83 -22.28 -16.53 -14.55
N GLU A 84 -22.74 -15.99 -13.42
CA GLU A 84 -22.08 -14.88 -12.75
C GLU A 84 -21.00 -15.41 -11.78
N ASP A 85 -19.82 -14.79 -11.80
CA ASP A 85 -18.88 -14.87 -10.69
C ASP A 85 -19.02 -13.59 -9.85
N PRO A 86 -19.78 -13.64 -8.74
CA PRO A 86 -20.16 -12.43 -8.02
C PRO A 86 -18.96 -11.80 -7.34
N LEU A 87 -18.87 -10.47 -7.44
CA LEU A 87 -17.91 -9.70 -6.67
C LEU A 87 -18.11 -9.91 -5.17
N ARG A 88 -17.02 -10.11 -4.44
CA ARG A 88 -17.07 -10.19 -2.98
C ARG A 88 -17.54 -8.85 -2.42
N PRO A 89 -18.49 -8.82 -1.46
CA PRO A 89 -19.07 -7.58 -0.94
C PRO A 89 -18.05 -6.57 -0.36
N SER A 90 -16.91 -7.05 0.12
CA SER A 90 -15.84 -6.23 0.71
C SER A 90 -14.93 -5.54 -0.32
N VAL A 91 -14.94 -5.99 -1.58
CA VAL A 91 -13.99 -5.53 -2.61
C VAL A 91 -14.19 -4.07 -2.98
N PRO A 92 -15.41 -3.58 -3.30
CA PRO A 92 -15.59 -2.18 -3.70
C PRO A 92 -15.14 -1.19 -2.63
N GLY A 93 -15.48 -1.43 -1.36
CA GLY A 93 -15.08 -0.58 -0.24
C GLY A 93 -13.57 -0.61 0.04
N ALA A 94 -12.93 -1.76 -0.17
CA ALA A 94 -11.49 -1.89 0.01
C ALA A 94 -10.69 -1.21 -1.13
N ILE A 95 -11.18 -1.26 -2.37
CA ILE A 95 -10.60 -0.53 -3.51
C ILE A 95 -10.70 0.98 -3.27
N GLU A 96 -11.85 1.46 -2.77
CA GLU A 96 -12.01 2.86 -2.40
C GLU A 96 -11.03 3.27 -1.30
N SER A 97 -10.89 2.45 -0.25
CA SER A 97 -9.93 2.70 0.84
C SER A 97 -8.47 2.76 0.34
N CYS A 98 -8.09 1.88 -0.60
CA CYS A 98 -6.78 1.95 -1.25
C CYS A 98 -6.60 3.28 -2.01
N ARG A 99 -7.62 3.69 -2.75
CA ARG A 99 -7.61 4.91 -3.56
C ARG A 99 -7.50 6.17 -2.71
N GLU A 100 -8.29 6.28 -1.65
CA GLU A 100 -8.20 7.37 -0.68
C GLU A 100 -6.80 7.43 -0.04
N ALA A 101 -6.17 6.27 0.15
CA ALA A 101 -4.80 6.17 0.61
C ALA A 101 -3.73 6.45 -0.45
N GLY A 102 -4.11 6.88 -1.66
CA GLY A 102 -3.18 7.19 -2.75
C GLY A 102 -2.58 5.95 -3.43
N ILE A 103 -3.24 4.79 -3.32
CA ILE A 103 -2.87 3.54 -4.00
C ILE A 103 -3.77 3.35 -5.22
N ASP A 104 -3.18 3.26 -6.40
CA ASP A 104 -3.90 3.09 -7.65
C ASP A 104 -4.03 1.61 -8.00
N VAL A 105 -5.28 1.12 -8.09
CA VAL A 105 -5.60 -0.30 -8.29
C VAL A 105 -5.85 -0.56 -9.78
N ARG A 106 -5.24 -1.63 -10.31
CA ARG A 106 -5.40 -2.09 -11.70
C ARG A 106 -5.80 -3.56 -11.73
N MET A 107 -6.63 -3.92 -12.70
CA MET A 107 -7.05 -5.30 -12.95
C MET A 107 -6.23 -5.91 -14.08
N CYS A 108 -5.76 -7.14 -13.88
CA CYS A 108 -5.01 -7.91 -14.87
C CYS A 108 -5.52 -9.37 -14.85
N THR A 109 -6.35 -9.73 -15.83
CA THR A 109 -7.07 -11.02 -15.87
C THR A 109 -6.88 -11.75 -17.20
N GLY A 110 -7.04 -13.08 -17.16
CA GLY A 110 -7.12 -13.94 -18.35
C GLY A 110 -8.52 -13.97 -18.99
N ASP A 111 -9.54 -13.39 -18.34
CA ASP A 111 -10.91 -13.37 -18.87
C ASP A 111 -11.06 -12.48 -20.11
N ALA A 112 -12.19 -12.62 -20.79
CA ALA A 112 -12.57 -11.76 -21.92
C ALA A 112 -12.66 -10.28 -21.49
N LEU A 113 -12.42 -9.39 -22.44
CA LEU A 113 -12.34 -7.94 -22.18
C LEU A 113 -13.66 -7.39 -21.64
N GLU A 114 -14.78 -7.83 -22.21
CA GLU A 114 -16.13 -7.43 -21.88
C GLU A 114 -16.46 -7.78 -20.43
N THR A 115 -16.15 -9.02 -20.04
CA THR A 115 -16.31 -9.52 -18.66
C THR A 115 -15.41 -8.76 -17.70
N ALA A 116 -14.14 -8.57 -18.03
CA ALA A 116 -13.20 -7.83 -17.19
C ALA A 116 -13.64 -6.38 -16.97
N VAL A 117 -14.14 -5.72 -18.01
CA VAL A 117 -14.68 -4.35 -17.93
C VAL A 117 -15.93 -4.30 -17.05
N ALA A 118 -16.84 -5.28 -17.16
CA ALA A 118 -18.03 -5.36 -16.31
C ALA A 118 -17.66 -5.52 -14.83
N ILE A 119 -16.73 -6.44 -14.52
CA ILE A 119 -16.24 -6.66 -13.15
C ILE A 119 -15.50 -5.41 -12.64
N ALA A 120 -14.67 -4.77 -13.46
CA ALA A 120 -13.95 -3.57 -13.08
C ALA A 120 -14.87 -2.37 -12.81
N LYS A 121 -16.00 -2.26 -13.51
CA LYS A 121 -17.07 -1.29 -13.21
C LYS A 121 -17.71 -1.58 -11.85
N GLY A 122 -18.11 -2.82 -11.60
CA GLY A 122 -18.72 -3.24 -10.33
C GLY A 122 -17.77 -3.08 -9.13
N ALA A 123 -16.48 -3.28 -9.34
CA ALA A 123 -15.43 -3.12 -8.33
C ALA A 123 -14.95 -1.66 -8.16
N ASN A 124 -15.46 -0.72 -8.97
CA ASN A 124 -15.05 0.69 -8.98
C ASN A 124 -13.55 0.91 -9.33
N ILE A 125 -12.96 0.00 -10.10
CA ILE A 125 -11.61 0.15 -10.69
C ILE A 125 -11.69 1.11 -11.88
N LEU A 126 -12.71 0.93 -12.73
CA LEU A 126 -13.07 1.88 -13.78
C LEU A 126 -14.08 2.88 -13.23
N ARG A 127 -13.73 4.16 -13.23
CA ARG A 127 -14.60 5.23 -12.74
C ARG A 127 -15.58 5.67 -13.83
N PRO A 128 -16.70 6.31 -13.47
CA PRO A 128 -17.58 6.95 -14.46
C PRO A 128 -16.84 7.93 -15.39
N GLY A 129 -15.81 8.62 -14.88
CA GLY A 129 -14.95 9.52 -15.67
C GLY A 129 -14.00 8.82 -16.65
N ASP A 130 -13.76 7.52 -16.46
CA ASP A 130 -12.90 6.68 -17.33
C ASP A 130 -13.71 6.08 -18.50
N MET A 131 -15.02 6.31 -18.49
CA MET A 131 -15.97 5.79 -19.47
C MET A 131 -16.37 6.87 -20.48
N THR A 132 -16.72 6.45 -21.68
CA THR A 132 -17.31 7.29 -22.72
C THR A 132 -18.58 6.64 -23.24
N THR A 133 -19.52 7.46 -23.70
CA THR A 133 -20.76 6.99 -24.30
C THR A 133 -20.58 6.94 -25.81
N ILE A 134 -20.78 5.78 -26.42
CA ILE A 134 -20.88 5.67 -27.88
C ILE A 134 -22.36 5.69 -28.23
N ALA A 135 -22.75 6.59 -29.14
CA ALA A 135 -24.06 6.56 -29.75
C ALA A 135 -24.13 5.34 -30.68
N THR A 136 -24.98 4.38 -30.34
CA THR A 136 -25.23 3.21 -31.18
C THR A 136 -25.84 3.69 -32.49
N ILE A 137 -25.08 3.69 -33.58
CA ILE A 137 -25.62 3.95 -34.92
C ILE A 137 -26.39 2.69 -35.31
N SER A 138 -27.65 2.59 -34.90
CA SER A 138 -28.56 1.62 -35.49
C SER A 138 -28.86 2.07 -36.91
N SER A 139 -28.34 1.34 -37.90
CA SER A 139 -28.79 1.47 -39.28
C SER A 139 -30.29 1.16 -39.34
N SER A 140 -31.08 2.19 -39.66
CA SER A 140 -32.48 2.14 -40.10
C SER A 140 -33.46 1.31 -39.26
N SER A 141 -34.08 1.95 -38.28
CA SER A 141 -35.54 1.92 -38.10
C SER A 141 -35.96 2.98 -37.09
N SER A 142 -37.07 3.62 -37.38
CA SER A 142 -37.60 4.81 -36.73
C SER A 142 -38.47 4.43 -35.54
N ASP A 143 -37.88 4.01 -34.43
CA ASP A 143 -38.58 3.92 -33.15
C ASP A 143 -37.72 4.57 -32.06
N ASP A 144 -38.20 5.72 -31.59
CA ASP A 144 -37.64 6.58 -30.55
C ASP A 144 -37.89 5.94 -29.17
N ASP A 145 -37.23 4.81 -28.90
CA ASP A 145 -37.07 4.30 -27.54
C ASP A 145 -35.75 4.84 -27.01
N GLY A 146 -35.81 5.59 -25.91
CA GLY A 146 -34.69 6.27 -25.26
C GLY A 146 -33.61 5.33 -24.73
N SER A 147 -32.91 4.62 -25.63
CA SER A 147 -31.78 3.78 -25.29
C SER A 147 -30.62 4.68 -24.86
N ALA A 148 -30.30 4.63 -23.57
CA ALA A 148 -29.10 5.25 -23.04
C ALA A 148 -27.89 4.69 -23.80
N GLY A 149 -27.10 5.57 -24.42
CA GLY A 149 -25.95 5.16 -25.23
C GLY A 149 -24.98 4.25 -24.45
N GLU A 150 -24.26 3.41 -25.18
CA GLU A 150 -23.44 2.36 -24.58
C GLU A 150 -22.22 2.95 -23.86
N LEU A 151 -22.07 2.63 -22.56
CA LEU A 151 -20.93 3.04 -21.75
C LEU A 151 -19.75 2.09 -21.95
N VAL A 152 -18.78 2.53 -22.74
CA VAL A 152 -17.53 1.80 -23.01
C VAL A 152 -16.32 2.53 -22.39
N PRO A 153 -15.25 1.82 -22.00
CA PRO A 153 -14.04 2.47 -21.50
C PRO A 153 -13.49 3.46 -22.53
N LYS A 154 -12.95 4.58 -22.06
CA LYS A 154 -12.16 5.48 -22.90
C LYS A 154 -10.97 4.72 -23.49
N LYS A 155 -10.48 5.21 -24.63
CA LYS A 155 -9.29 4.66 -25.27
C LYS A 155 -8.14 4.51 -24.25
N ASP A 156 -7.48 3.36 -24.28
CA ASP A 156 -6.33 2.98 -23.44
C ASP A 156 -6.62 2.69 -21.95
N PHE A 157 -7.86 2.87 -21.47
CA PHE A 157 -8.25 2.49 -20.10
C PHE A 157 -8.48 0.98 -19.94
N ALA A 158 -8.90 0.30 -21.01
CA ALA A 158 -9.06 -1.14 -21.06
C ALA A 158 -8.54 -1.68 -22.40
N MET A 159 -7.81 -2.80 -22.38
CA MET A 159 -7.33 -3.46 -23.60
C MET A 159 -7.01 -4.94 -23.37
N THR A 160 -6.82 -5.65 -24.46
CA THR A 160 -6.38 -7.06 -24.44
C THR A 160 -4.87 -7.19 -24.29
N GLY A 161 -4.41 -8.33 -23.78
CA GLY A 161 -2.99 -8.67 -23.70
C GLY A 161 -2.29 -8.62 -25.06
N ALA A 162 -2.97 -9.02 -26.13
CA ALA A 162 -2.44 -8.96 -27.49
C ALA A 162 -2.17 -7.52 -27.97
N GLU A 163 -3.10 -6.59 -27.70
CA GLU A 163 -2.93 -5.16 -28.02
C GLU A 163 -1.84 -4.51 -27.17
N PHE A 164 -1.78 -4.88 -25.88
CA PHE A 164 -0.73 -4.41 -24.98
C PHE A 164 0.64 -4.86 -25.47
N ASP A 165 0.79 -6.16 -25.74
CA ASP A 165 2.03 -6.79 -26.20
C ASP A 165 2.56 -6.15 -27.50
N ASP A 166 1.68 -5.81 -28.45
CA ASP A 166 2.06 -5.17 -29.71
C ASP A 166 2.54 -3.72 -29.55
N ARG A 167 2.08 -3.01 -28.52
CA ARG A 167 2.41 -1.60 -28.26
C ARG A 167 3.64 -1.42 -27.39
N VAL A 168 3.85 -2.30 -26.42
CA VAL A 168 4.86 -2.10 -25.37
C VAL A 168 6.17 -2.86 -25.61
N HIS A 169 6.22 -3.79 -26.55
CA HIS A 169 7.45 -4.52 -26.88
C HIS A 169 8.08 -4.02 -28.17
N LYS A 170 9.42 -4.02 -28.20
CA LYS A 170 10.16 -3.67 -29.41
C LYS A 170 9.97 -4.73 -30.48
N LYS A 171 9.77 -4.28 -31.71
CA LYS A 171 9.69 -5.13 -32.90
C LYS A 171 11.07 -5.22 -33.55
N ASP A 172 11.43 -6.41 -34.01
CA ASP A 172 12.62 -6.64 -34.82
C ASP A 172 12.21 -6.52 -36.30
N TYR A 173 12.47 -5.33 -36.86
CA TYR A 173 12.13 -5.00 -38.24
C TYR A 173 13.08 -5.66 -39.26
N ASP A 174 14.24 -6.17 -38.81
CA ASP A 174 15.23 -6.81 -39.68
C ASP A 174 14.94 -8.31 -39.85
N ALA A 175 14.20 -8.90 -38.92
CA ALA A 175 13.78 -10.29 -38.99
C ALA A 175 12.54 -10.50 -39.90
N PRO A 176 12.40 -11.68 -40.53
CA PRO A 176 11.28 -11.98 -41.41
C PRO A 176 9.96 -11.94 -40.64
N LYS A 177 8.93 -11.36 -41.27
CA LYS A 177 7.57 -11.33 -40.70
C LYS A 177 7.07 -12.75 -40.44
N ILE A 178 6.44 -12.92 -39.29
CA ILE A 178 5.84 -14.17 -38.86
C ILE A 178 4.34 -14.14 -39.11
N ILE A 179 3.78 -15.30 -39.46
CA ILE A 179 2.32 -15.46 -39.53
C ILE A 179 1.83 -15.55 -38.09
N ARG A 180 1.06 -14.54 -37.68
CA ARG A 180 0.40 -14.49 -36.40
C ARG A 180 -1.09 -14.64 -36.62
N ARG A 181 -1.66 -15.68 -36.01
CA ARG A 181 -3.10 -15.87 -36.00
C ARG A 181 -3.71 -14.95 -34.95
N VAL A 182 -4.49 -13.97 -35.39
CA VAL A 182 -5.13 -12.96 -34.56
C VAL A 182 -6.63 -13.14 -34.65
N PHE A 183 -7.31 -13.14 -33.51
CA PHE A 183 -8.76 -13.19 -33.49
C PHE A 183 -9.32 -11.84 -33.95
N ASP A 184 -10.08 -11.85 -35.04
CA ASP A 184 -10.74 -10.67 -35.58
C ASP A 184 -12.21 -10.64 -35.07
N PRO A 185 -12.57 -9.71 -34.17
CA PRO A 185 -13.91 -9.64 -33.60
C PRO A 185 -14.98 -9.33 -34.66
N SER A 186 -14.62 -8.71 -35.78
CA SER A 186 -15.58 -8.30 -36.81
C SER A 186 -16.11 -9.47 -37.64
N ILE A 187 -15.34 -10.56 -37.71
CA ILE A 187 -15.70 -11.78 -38.43
C ILE A 187 -15.80 -13.01 -37.50
N ASN A 188 -15.59 -12.81 -36.20
CA ASN A 188 -15.63 -13.85 -35.17
C ASN A 188 -14.76 -15.08 -35.50
N ASP A 189 -13.62 -14.86 -36.16
CA ASP A 189 -12.71 -15.92 -36.61
C ASP A 189 -11.25 -15.46 -36.49
N ALA A 190 -10.34 -16.42 -36.46
CA ALA A 190 -8.91 -16.20 -36.29
C ALA A 190 -8.22 -16.06 -37.65
N VAL A 191 -7.84 -14.83 -37.99
CA VAL A 191 -7.20 -14.45 -39.25
C VAL A 191 -5.69 -14.53 -39.13
N ASP A 192 -5.05 -15.11 -40.14
CA ASP A 192 -3.61 -15.08 -40.27
C ASP A 192 -3.16 -13.70 -40.77
N THR A 193 -2.41 -12.99 -39.92
CA THR A 193 -1.85 -11.68 -40.21
C THR A 193 -0.33 -11.74 -40.21
N LEU A 194 0.32 -10.97 -41.10
CA LEU A 194 1.77 -10.85 -41.12
C LEU A 194 2.21 -9.85 -40.04
N ALA A 195 2.76 -10.35 -38.95
CA ALA A 195 3.27 -9.54 -37.84
C ALA A 195 4.80 -9.47 -37.87
N GLU A 196 5.33 -8.34 -37.42
CA GLU A 196 6.77 -8.23 -37.17
C GLU A 196 7.11 -9.01 -35.88
N PRO A 197 8.19 -9.80 -35.88
CA PRO A 197 8.60 -10.53 -34.68
C PRO A 197 9.06 -9.57 -33.58
N PHE A 198 8.95 -10.00 -32.33
CA PHE A 198 9.46 -9.22 -31.20
C PHE A 198 10.98 -9.35 -31.09
N LEU A 199 11.62 -8.25 -30.69
CA LEU A 199 13.01 -8.28 -30.27
C LEU A 199 13.12 -9.06 -28.95
N LEU A 200 14.01 -10.04 -28.90
CA LEU A 200 14.26 -10.87 -27.72
C LEU A 200 15.59 -10.48 -27.06
N ASP A 201 15.65 -10.58 -25.73
CA ASP A 201 16.89 -10.47 -24.98
C ASP A 201 17.71 -11.78 -25.03
N ASP A 202 18.91 -11.76 -24.44
CA ASP A 202 19.83 -12.91 -24.43
C ASP A 202 19.22 -14.15 -23.74
N ASP A 203 18.21 -13.96 -22.89
CA ASP A 203 17.48 -14.99 -22.18
C ASP A 203 16.21 -15.45 -22.94
N GLY A 204 15.95 -14.89 -24.14
CA GLY A 204 14.79 -15.20 -24.99
C GLY A 204 13.49 -14.50 -24.60
N ASN A 205 13.51 -13.50 -23.72
CA ASN A 205 12.33 -12.73 -23.33
C ASN A 205 12.12 -11.52 -24.23
N LYS A 206 10.86 -11.12 -24.43
CA LYS A 206 10.52 -9.91 -25.20
C LYS A 206 11.11 -8.65 -24.56
N VAL A 207 11.77 -7.82 -25.35
CA VAL A 207 12.35 -6.55 -24.89
C VAL A 207 11.25 -5.49 -24.78
N LEU A 208 10.98 -5.05 -23.55
CA LEU A 208 10.02 -3.97 -23.27
C LEU A 208 10.56 -2.61 -23.74
N ASP A 209 9.77 -1.90 -24.54
CA ASP A 209 9.97 -0.48 -24.84
C ASP A 209 9.40 0.36 -23.71
N GLN A 210 10.29 0.89 -22.87
CA GLN A 210 9.88 1.68 -21.71
C GLN A 210 9.19 3.00 -22.10
N ALA A 211 9.51 3.60 -23.25
CA ALA A 211 8.90 4.87 -23.65
C ALA A 211 7.44 4.66 -24.07
N ALA A 212 7.18 3.65 -24.91
CA ALA A 212 5.82 3.27 -25.29
C ALA A 212 5.02 2.75 -24.08
N PHE A 213 5.67 2.03 -23.15
CA PHE A 213 5.05 1.62 -21.90
C PHE A 213 4.65 2.82 -21.03
N ASP A 214 5.57 3.79 -20.84
CA ASP A 214 5.36 5.03 -20.09
C ASP A 214 4.25 5.92 -20.68
N GLU A 215 3.95 5.72 -21.96
CA GLU A 215 2.78 6.32 -22.61
C GLU A 215 1.44 5.72 -22.19
N LEU A 216 1.44 4.44 -21.87
CA LEU A 216 0.22 3.65 -21.76
C LEU A 216 -0.19 3.33 -20.31
N TRP A 217 0.76 2.93 -19.47
CA TRP A 217 0.44 2.44 -18.13
C TRP A 217 -0.28 3.44 -17.20
N PRO A 218 -0.11 4.78 -17.33
CA PRO A 218 -0.82 5.73 -16.47
C PRO A 218 -2.34 5.62 -16.59
N THR A 219 -2.86 5.47 -17.81
CA THR A 219 -4.30 5.39 -18.11
C THR A 219 -4.84 3.97 -18.05
N LEU A 220 -4.01 2.96 -18.33
CA LEU A 220 -4.42 1.55 -18.28
C LEU A 220 -4.95 1.15 -16.89
N ARG A 221 -6.22 0.72 -16.84
CA ARG A 221 -6.90 0.22 -15.63
C ARG A 221 -7.23 -1.27 -15.71
N VAL A 222 -7.59 -1.75 -16.90
CA VAL A 222 -7.96 -3.15 -17.13
C VAL A 222 -7.12 -3.73 -18.26
N LEU A 223 -6.37 -4.78 -17.94
CA LEU A 223 -5.72 -5.64 -18.92
C LEU A 223 -6.42 -7.00 -18.90
N ALA A 224 -6.98 -7.41 -20.03
CA ALA A 224 -7.78 -8.62 -20.18
C ALA A 224 -7.14 -9.62 -21.16
N ARG A 225 -7.55 -10.89 -21.15
CA ARG A 225 -6.91 -11.98 -21.92
C ARG A 225 -5.38 -12.02 -21.76
N CYS A 226 -4.89 -11.71 -20.57
CA CYS A 226 -3.45 -11.63 -20.29
C CYS A 226 -2.81 -13.01 -20.25
N GLN A 227 -1.65 -13.14 -20.88
CA GLN A 227 -0.73 -14.23 -20.63
C GLN A 227 0.13 -13.93 -19.39
N PRO A 228 0.76 -14.95 -18.77
CA PRO A 228 1.68 -14.76 -17.65
C PRO A 228 2.79 -13.72 -17.93
N GLU A 229 3.30 -13.69 -19.17
CA GLU A 229 4.33 -12.77 -19.62
C GLU A 229 3.84 -11.32 -19.64
N ASP A 230 2.57 -11.08 -20.01
CA ASP A 230 1.97 -9.74 -20.04
C ASP A 230 1.86 -9.17 -18.62
N LYS A 231 1.46 -10.01 -17.65
CA LYS A 231 1.40 -9.62 -16.23
C LYS A 231 2.78 -9.22 -15.72
N LEU A 232 3.79 -10.02 -16.09
CA LEU A 232 5.19 -9.77 -15.73
C LEU A 232 5.73 -8.48 -16.37
N ALA A 233 5.43 -8.25 -17.66
CA ALA A 233 5.82 -7.06 -18.39
C ALA A 233 5.22 -5.79 -17.77
N LEU A 234 3.93 -5.84 -17.40
CA LEU A 234 3.25 -4.74 -16.72
C LEU A 234 3.93 -4.40 -15.38
N VAL A 235 4.23 -5.40 -14.56
CA VAL A 235 4.89 -5.20 -13.26
C VAL A 235 6.31 -4.66 -13.43
N ARG A 236 7.10 -5.22 -14.35
CA ARG A 236 8.47 -4.77 -14.61
C ARG A 236 8.50 -3.35 -15.19
N GLY A 237 7.58 -3.03 -16.11
CA GLY A 237 7.44 -1.72 -16.71
C GLY A 237 7.09 -0.66 -15.67
N MET A 238 6.10 -0.90 -14.80
CA MET A 238 5.72 0.05 -13.75
C MET A 238 6.87 0.32 -12.77
N ARG A 239 7.62 -0.72 -12.37
CA ARG A 239 8.76 -0.57 -11.46
C ARG A 239 9.93 0.22 -12.06
N ARG A 240 10.04 0.23 -13.39
CA ARG A 240 11.11 0.94 -14.14
C ARG A 240 10.67 2.32 -14.64
N SER A 241 9.36 2.61 -14.60
CA SER A 241 8.79 3.84 -15.13
C SER A 241 9.39 5.09 -14.50
N ARG A 242 9.60 6.12 -15.33
CA ARG A 242 10.13 7.42 -14.92
C ARG A 242 9.20 8.58 -15.27
N VAL A 243 7.92 8.30 -15.53
CA VAL A 243 6.91 9.33 -15.83
C VAL A 243 6.89 10.45 -14.79
N PHE A 244 7.14 10.13 -13.52
CA PHE A 244 7.20 11.11 -12.42
C PHE A 244 8.30 12.19 -12.58
N MET A 245 9.30 11.98 -13.46
CA MET A 245 10.33 12.98 -13.75
C MET A 245 9.84 14.06 -14.72
N ASP A 246 8.78 13.80 -15.47
CA ASP A 246 8.19 14.72 -16.43
C ASP A 246 7.01 15.45 -15.78
N ALA A 247 7.28 16.67 -15.29
CA ALA A 247 6.30 17.46 -14.56
C ALA A 247 5.12 17.90 -15.44
N GLU A 248 5.36 18.26 -16.69
CA GLU A 248 4.31 18.68 -17.64
C GLU A 248 3.36 17.51 -17.90
N ARG A 249 3.92 16.32 -18.13
CA ARG A 249 3.12 15.11 -18.32
C ARG A 249 2.31 14.74 -17.08
N CYS A 250 2.88 14.88 -15.88
CA CYS A 250 2.15 14.63 -14.64
C CYS A 250 0.97 15.61 -14.45
N GLU A 251 1.17 16.89 -14.78
CA GLU A 251 0.12 17.91 -14.73
C GLU A 251 -0.99 17.64 -15.73
N THR A 252 -0.66 17.24 -16.96
CA THR A 252 -1.65 16.84 -17.98
C THR A 252 -2.45 15.63 -17.53
N LEU A 253 -1.81 14.60 -16.97
CA LEU A 253 -2.51 13.42 -16.45
C LEU A 253 -3.45 13.76 -15.29
N GLU A 254 -3.06 14.68 -14.41
CA GLU A 254 -3.89 15.11 -13.29
C GLU A 254 -5.08 15.97 -13.76
N THR A 255 -4.87 16.87 -14.71
CA THR A 255 -5.91 17.79 -15.21
C THR A 255 -6.90 17.13 -16.18
N GLU A 256 -6.42 16.32 -17.12
CA GLU A 256 -7.27 15.70 -18.16
C GLU A 256 -7.94 14.41 -17.70
N HIS A 257 -7.21 13.61 -16.90
CA HIS A 257 -7.67 12.27 -16.49
C HIS A 257 -7.90 12.13 -14.99
N GLY A 258 -7.54 13.12 -14.16
CA GLY A 258 -7.61 12.98 -12.71
C GLY A 258 -6.65 11.92 -12.16
N ILE A 259 -5.57 11.63 -12.89
CA ILE A 259 -4.58 10.60 -12.55
C ILE A 259 -3.35 11.27 -11.97
N ARG A 260 -3.19 11.16 -10.66
CA ARG A 260 -2.03 11.69 -9.97
C ARG A 260 -0.91 10.65 -9.94
N ILE A 261 0.20 10.95 -10.60
CA ILE A 261 1.40 10.11 -10.55
C ILE A 261 2.19 10.42 -9.27
N PHE A 262 2.59 9.35 -8.58
CA PHE A 262 3.39 9.48 -7.37
C PHE A 262 4.79 10.04 -7.72
N PRO A 263 5.31 11.06 -7.00
CA PRO A 263 6.54 11.79 -7.36
C PRO A 263 7.85 11.03 -7.06
N ASP A 264 7.86 9.71 -7.20
CA ASP A 264 9.04 8.85 -7.09
C ASP A 264 8.77 7.54 -7.87
N PHE A 265 9.73 6.62 -7.86
CA PHE A 265 9.54 5.27 -8.39
C PHE A 265 8.33 4.58 -7.77
N GLN A 266 7.53 3.96 -8.64
CA GLN A 266 6.33 3.23 -8.22
C GLN A 266 6.71 1.97 -7.44
N VAL A 267 6.00 1.73 -6.35
CA VAL A 267 6.09 0.49 -5.57
C VAL A 267 4.89 -0.37 -5.93
N VAL A 268 5.14 -1.51 -6.57
CA VAL A 268 4.08 -2.34 -7.15
C VAL A 268 3.80 -3.54 -6.24
N ALA A 269 2.56 -3.65 -5.78
CA ALA A 269 2.05 -4.86 -5.17
C ALA A 269 1.21 -5.64 -6.18
N VAL A 270 1.34 -6.97 -6.19
CA VAL A 270 0.57 -7.86 -7.08
C VAL A 270 -0.21 -8.82 -6.20
N THR A 271 -1.48 -9.04 -6.53
CA THR A 271 -2.30 -10.09 -5.92
C THR A 271 -2.64 -11.13 -6.98
N GLY A 272 -2.57 -12.41 -6.63
CA GLY A 272 -2.87 -13.50 -7.55
C GLY A 272 -3.13 -14.82 -6.82
N ASP A 273 -3.74 -15.75 -7.53
CA ASP A 273 -4.13 -17.07 -7.00
C ASP A 273 -3.68 -18.20 -7.93
N GLY A 274 -3.55 -17.93 -9.23
CA GLY A 274 -3.15 -18.91 -10.23
C GLY A 274 -1.64 -19.13 -10.34
N THR A 275 -1.26 -20.27 -10.92
CA THR A 275 0.13 -20.56 -11.34
C THR A 275 0.66 -19.51 -12.32
N ASN A 276 -0.24 -18.93 -13.11
CA ASN A 276 0.02 -17.88 -14.10
C ASN A 276 0.47 -16.56 -13.46
N ASP A 277 0.15 -16.34 -12.18
CA ASP A 277 0.52 -15.11 -11.47
C ASP A 277 1.91 -15.21 -10.83
N ALA A 278 2.46 -16.43 -10.70
CA ALA A 278 3.71 -16.66 -9.98
C ALA A 278 4.90 -15.80 -10.47
N PRO A 279 5.14 -15.62 -11.79
CA PRO A 279 6.22 -14.76 -12.27
C PRO A 279 6.01 -13.28 -11.88
N ALA A 280 4.76 -12.79 -11.98
CA ALA A 280 4.41 -11.42 -11.65
C ALA A 280 4.50 -11.17 -10.13
N LEU A 281 4.00 -12.11 -9.31
CA LEU A 281 4.12 -12.10 -7.85
C LEU A 281 5.58 -12.01 -7.42
N LYS A 282 6.45 -12.83 -8.03
CA LYS A 282 7.88 -12.84 -7.69
C LYS A 282 8.62 -11.58 -8.14
N SER A 283 8.16 -10.94 -9.21
CA SER A 283 8.76 -9.71 -9.73
C SER A 283 8.22 -8.44 -9.07
N ALA A 284 7.10 -8.53 -8.35
CA ALA A 284 6.54 -7.40 -7.60
C ALA A 284 7.48 -6.93 -6.48
N ASN A 285 7.21 -5.75 -5.93
CA ASN A 285 7.85 -5.34 -4.68
C ASN A 285 7.29 -6.10 -3.48
N VAL A 286 6.00 -6.42 -3.53
CA VAL A 286 5.28 -7.26 -2.56
C VAL A 286 4.27 -8.11 -3.31
N GLY A 287 4.38 -9.44 -3.24
CA GLY A 287 3.39 -10.37 -3.78
C GLY A 287 2.39 -10.83 -2.71
N PHE A 288 1.10 -10.81 -3.03
CA PHE A 288 0.00 -11.35 -2.23
C PHE A 288 -0.59 -12.60 -2.89
N ALA A 289 -0.70 -13.70 -2.16
CA ALA A 289 -1.42 -14.89 -2.63
C ALA A 289 -2.67 -15.17 -1.79
N MET A 290 -3.70 -15.72 -2.44
CA MET A 290 -4.89 -16.24 -1.76
C MET A 290 -4.55 -17.55 -1.03
N GLY A 291 -4.97 -17.68 0.22
CA GLY A 291 -4.68 -18.83 1.08
C GLY A 291 -5.56 -20.04 0.78
N ILE A 292 -6.84 -19.81 0.45
CA ILE A 292 -7.81 -20.87 0.19
C ILE A 292 -7.87 -21.18 -1.31
N ALA A 293 -8.15 -20.18 -2.14
CA ALA A 293 -8.26 -20.32 -3.60
C ALA A 293 -6.90 -20.45 -4.31
N GLY A 294 -5.81 -19.97 -3.69
CA GLY A 294 -4.51 -19.92 -4.33
C GLY A 294 -3.84 -21.29 -4.49
N THR A 295 -3.20 -21.46 -5.64
CA THR A 295 -2.34 -22.58 -5.97
C THR A 295 -1.07 -22.58 -5.12
N GLU A 296 -0.48 -23.75 -4.87
CA GLU A 296 0.78 -23.86 -4.11
C GLU A 296 1.93 -23.09 -4.79
N THR A 297 1.97 -23.04 -6.11
CA THR A 297 2.96 -22.26 -6.86
C THR A 297 2.81 -20.75 -6.59
N ALA A 298 1.58 -20.23 -6.55
CA ALA A 298 1.34 -18.83 -6.22
C ALA A 298 1.75 -18.51 -4.77
N LYS A 299 1.41 -19.39 -3.82
CA LYS A 299 1.78 -19.24 -2.39
C LYS A 299 3.30 -19.25 -2.19
N GLN A 300 4.03 -20.09 -2.93
CA GLN A 300 5.50 -20.13 -2.86
C GLN A 300 6.17 -18.94 -3.54
N ALA A 301 5.52 -18.31 -4.52
CA ALA A 301 6.06 -17.17 -5.24
C ALA A 301 5.83 -15.83 -4.51
N CYS A 302 4.78 -15.73 -3.69
CA CYS A 302 4.38 -14.52 -2.97
C CYS A 302 5.17 -14.25 -1.68
N ASP A 303 5.04 -13.05 -1.13
CA ASP A 303 5.64 -12.64 0.14
C ASP A 303 4.65 -12.71 1.31
N ILE A 304 3.35 -12.49 1.04
CA ILE A 304 2.27 -12.48 2.04
C ILE A 304 1.11 -13.36 1.55
N ILE A 305 0.66 -14.28 2.40
CA ILE A 305 -0.51 -15.14 2.12
C ILE A 305 -1.72 -14.62 2.89
N LEU A 306 -2.83 -14.38 2.19
CA LEU A 306 -4.11 -13.99 2.76
C LEU A 306 -4.91 -15.24 3.14
N LEU A 307 -4.89 -15.62 4.41
CA LEU A 307 -5.55 -16.85 4.88
C LEU A 307 -7.08 -16.84 4.74
N ASP A 308 -7.69 -15.66 4.62
CA ASP A 308 -9.13 -15.46 4.55
C ASP A 308 -9.65 -15.10 3.14
N ASP A 309 -8.76 -15.06 2.14
CA ASP A 309 -9.06 -14.66 0.75
C ASP A 309 -9.82 -13.33 0.62
N ASN A 310 -9.64 -12.43 1.61
CA ASN A 310 -10.36 -11.17 1.64
C ASN A 310 -9.45 -10.01 1.21
N PHE A 311 -9.88 -9.27 0.20
CA PHE A 311 -9.16 -8.09 -0.29
C PHE A 311 -9.00 -7.01 0.79
N SER A 312 -9.90 -6.92 1.77
CA SER A 312 -9.75 -6.01 2.92
C SER A 312 -8.48 -6.28 3.75
N SER A 313 -7.93 -7.49 3.70
CA SER A 313 -6.68 -7.83 4.37
C SER A 313 -5.48 -7.12 3.76
N ILE A 314 -5.53 -6.75 2.47
CA ILE A 314 -4.51 -5.93 1.81
C ILE A 314 -4.51 -4.51 2.38
N VAL A 315 -5.68 -3.90 2.56
CA VAL A 315 -5.82 -2.57 3.19
C VAL A 315 -5.23 -2.58 4.60
N LYS A 316 -5.51 -3.64 5.38
CA LYS A 316 -4.90 -3.83 6.70
C LYS A 316 -3.38 -3.96 6.61
N ALA A 317 -2.85 -4.73 5.66
CA ALA A 317 -1.41 -4.88 5.47
C ALA A 317 -0.73 -3.54 5.16
N VAL A 318 -1.34 -2.70 4.32
CA VAL A 318 -0.86 -1.33 4.05
C VAL A 318 -0.85 -0.50 5.33
N MET A 319 -1.93 -0.53 6.11
CA MET A 319 -2.04 0.20 7.37
C MET A 319 -0.96 -0.22 8.38
N TRP A 320 -0.72 -1.53 8.52
CA TRP A 320 0.37 -2.08 9.35
C TRP A 320 1.75 -1.66 8.84
N GLY A 321 1.99 -1.71 7.53
CA GLY A 321 3.25 -1.27 6.93
C GLY A 321 3.54 0.20 7.22
N ARG A 322 2.54 1.08 7.09
CA ARG A 322 2.64 2.50 7.45
C ARG A 322 2.94 2.70 8.94
N ASN A 323 2.28 1.93 9.81
CA ASN A 323 2.49 2.00 11.25
C ASN A 323 3.90 1.57 11.66
N VAL A 324 4.44 0.51 11.06
CA VAL A 324 5.81 0.04 11.34
C VAL A 324 6.84 1.10 10.95
N PHE A 325 6.68 1.72 9.78
CA PHE A 325 7.58 2.78 9.33
C PHE A 325 7.58 3.99 10.28
N ASP A 326 6.40 4.41 10.72
CA ASP A 326 6.26 5.49 11.70
C ASP A 326 6.88 5.09 13.05
N SER A 327 6.66 3.87 13.50
CA SER A 327 7.20 3.39 14.78
C SER A 327 8.73 3.36 14.78
N ILE A 328 9.35 2.95 13.66
CA ILE A 328 10.81 3.03 13.47
C ILE A 328 11.29 4.49 13.51
N SER A 329 10.59 5.39 12.83
CA SER A 329 10.98 6.80 12.77
C SER A 329 10.86 7.50 14.13
N LYS A 330 9.82 7.18 14.93
CA LYS A 330 9.66 7.61 16.34
C LYS A 330 10.84 7.15 17.19
N PHE A 331 11.20 5.88 17.08
CA PHE A 331 12.35 5.31 17.79
C PHE A 331 13.66 6.01 17.40
N ILE A 332 13.90 6.24 16.10
CA ILE A 332 15.10 6.94 15.63
C ILE A 332 15.13 8.39 16.17
N GLN A 333 14.00 9.09 16.25
CA GLN A 333 13.93 10.45 16.80
C GLN A 333 14.38 10.48 18.25
N PHE A 334 13.85 9.56 19.05
CA PHE A 334 14.24 9.40 20.44
C PHE A 334 15.74 9.07 20.56
N GLN A 335 16.19 8.01 19.88
CA GLN A 335 17.54 7.46 19.99
C GLN A 335 18.62 8.47 19.57
N LEU A 336 18.42 9.17 18.46
CA LEU A 336 19.36 10.18 18.00
C LEU A 336 19.44 11.37 18.94
N THR A 337 18.30 11.81 19.50
CA THR A 337 18.27 12.90 20.48
C THR A 337 19.15 12.55 21.69
N VAL A 338 18.98 11.34 22.24
CA VAL A 338 19.76 10.98 23.42
C VAL A 338 21.24 10.82 23.11
N ASN A 339 21.58 10.24 21.95
CA ASN A 339 22.97 10.06 21.55
C ASN A 339 23.69 11.41 21.34
N VAL A 340 23.03 12.38 20.71
CA VAL A 340 23.59 13.74 20.55
C VAL A 340 23.88 14.34 21.92
N VAL A 341 22.93 14.29 22.85
CA VAL A 341 23.08 14.85 24.20
C VAL A 341 24.17 14.14 25.00
N ALA A 342 24.17 12.81 25.00
CA ALA A 342 25.15 12.00 25.72
C ALA A 342 26.58 12.24 25.22
N ILE A 343 26.79 12.25 23.90
CA ILE A 343 28.11 12.49 23.30
C ILE A 343 28.57 13.92 23.59
N THR A 344 27.71 14.94 23.39
CA THR A 344 28.07 16.33 23.66
C THR A 344 28.46 16.54 25.12
N LEU A 345 27.72 15.97 26.07
CA LEU A 345 28.03 16.08 27.50
C LEU A 345 29.29 15.32 27.89
N ALA A 346 29.54 14.14 27.31
CA ALA A 346 30.78 13.41 27.51
C ALA A 346 31.99 14.24 27.07
N VAL A 347 31.90 14.92 25.92
CA VAL A 347 32.94 15.82 25.42
C VAL A 347 33.13 17.04 26.32
N ILE A 348 32.04 17.73 26.70
CA ILE A 348 32.10 18.90 27.58
C ILE A 348 32.70 18.54 28.95
N GLY A 349 32.28 17.40 29.53
CA GLY A 349 32.81 16.93 30.79
C GLY A 349 34.28 16.52 30.71
N ALA A 350 34.68 15.84 29.63
CA ALA A 350 36.07 15.47 29.41
C ALA A 350 36.99 16.69 29.34
N PHE A 351 36.57 17.77 28.66
CA PHE A 351 37.37 19.01 28.59
C PHE A 351 37.41 19.79 29.91
N THR A 352 36.31 19.81 30.67
CA THR A 352 36.23 20.68 31.85
C THR A 352 36.67 19.99 33.15
N TYR A 353 36.34 18.71 33.30
CA TYR A 353 36.57 17.92 34.51
C TYR A 353 37.59 16.79 34.31
N SER A 354 38.16 16.63 33.11
CA SER A 354 39.06 15.52 32.75
C SER A 354 38.43 14.12 32.92
N GLN A 355 37.11 14.04 33.05
CA GLN A 355 36.33 12.81 33.25
C GLN A 355 34.94 12.97 32.61
N SER A 356 34.31 11.84 32.23
CA SER A 356 32.92 11.85 31.77
C SER A 356 31.95 12.14 32.94
N PRO A 357 30.89 12.95 32.74
CA PRO A 357 29.89 13.20 33.77
C PRO A 357 29.09 11.98 34.21
N LEU A 358 29.00 10.98 33.34
CA LEU A 358 28.35 9.70 33.60
C LEU A 358 29.43 8.62 33.78
N SER A 359 29.29 7.85 34.86
CA SER A 359 30.16 6.69 35.10
C SER A 359 29.87 5.55 34.12
N ALA A 360 30.80 4.61 33.96
CA ALA A 360 30.62 3.49 33.02
C ALA A 360 29.36 2.65 33.33
N VAL A 361 29.05 2.41 34.60
CA VAL A 361 27.86 1.63 35.01
C VAL A 361 26.57 2.41 34.73
N GLN A 362 26.58 3.73 34.97
CA GLN A 362 25.45 4.60 34.64
C GLN A 362 25.21 4.62 33.13
N MET A 363 26.27 4.70 32.32
CA MET A 363 26.15 4.64 30.85
C MET A 363 25.54 3.31 30.36
N LEU A 364 25.89 2.19 30.98
CA LEU A 364 25.27 0.89 30.67
C LEU A 364 23.77 0.88 31.01
N TRP A 365 23.40 1.44 32.16
CA TRP A 365 22.00 1.59 32.55
C TRP A 365 21.22 2.46 31.56
N VAL A 366 21.77 3.62 31.19
CA VAL A 366 21.15 4.49 30.21
C VAL A 366 21.02 3.77 28.87
N ASN A 367 22.05 3.06 28.39
CA ASN A 367 21.97 2.31 27.13
C ASN A 367 20.86 1.24 27.15
N MET A 368 20.69 0.53 28.26
CA MET A 368 19.64 -0.47 28.40
C MET A 368 18.23 0.15 28.31
N ILE A 369 18.01 1.31 28.94
CA ILE A 369 16.73 2.03 28.84
C ILE A 369 16.50 2.52 27.41
N MET A 370 17.49 3.22 26.85
CA MET A 370 17.34 3.90 25.57
C MET A 370 17.18 2.95 24.40
N ASP A 371 17.99 1.88 24.37
CA ASP A 371 18.03 1.02 23.20
C ASP A 371 16.97 -0.06 23.30
N SER A 372 16.96 -0.82 24.40
CA SER A 372 16.13 -2.04 24.51
C SER A 372 14.71 -1.73 24.98
N LEU A 373 14.56 -0.93 26.05
CA LEU A 373 13.23 -0.66 26.60
C LEU A 373 12.44 0.34 25.77
N ALA A 374 13.08 1.41 25.29
CA ALA A 374 12.39 2.41 24.47
C ALA A 374 12.05 1.89 23.07
N SER A 375 12.89 1.03 22.45
CA SER A 375 12.51 0.38 21.20
C SER A 375 11.27 -0.48 21.37
N LEU A 376 11.17 -1.24 22.46
CA LEU A 376 9.97 -2.03 22.78
C LEU A 376 8.74 -1.15 23.00
N ALA A 377 8.88 -0.03 23.71
CA ALA A 377 7.79 0.89 24.01
C ALA A 377 7.27 1.62 22.76
N LEU A 378 8.17 2.12 21.91
CA LEU A 378 7.84 2.91 20.71
C LEU A 378 7.49 2.04 19.48
N ALA A 379 8.01 0.82 19.39
CA ALA A 379 7.73 -0.09 18.27
C ALA A 379 6.38 -0.82 18.36
N THR A 380 5.74 -0.83 19.53
CA THR A 380 4.53 -1.63 19.80
C THR A 380 3.22 -0.84 19.70
N GLU A 381 3.26 0.36 19.11
CA GLU A 381 2.03 1.12 18.88
C GLU A 381 1.12 0.43 17.86
N LEU A 382 -0.19 0.44 18.12
CA LEU A 382 -1.18 -0.14 17.22
C LEU A 382 -1.48 0.81 16.05
N PRO A 383 -1.76 0.28 14.85
CA PRO A 383 -2.11 1.09 13.70
C PRO A 383 -3.45 1.83 13.90
N THR A 384 -3.51 3.07 13.40
CA THR A 384 -4.75 3.86 13.34
C THR A 384 -5.25 3.98 11.91
N VAL A 385 -6.57 4.16 11.73
CA VAL A 385 -7.19 4.32 10.40
C VAL A 385 -6.73 5.63 9.72
N GLU A 386 -6.39 6.66 10.51
CA GLU A 386 -5.82 7.93 10.04
C GLU A 386 -4.49 7.80 9.27
N LEU A 387 -3.83 6.64 9.37
CA LEU A 387 -2.67 6.32 8.56
C LEU A 387 -3.02 6.14 7.09
N LEU A 388 -4.28 5.82 6.77
CA LEU A 388 -4.76 5.69 5.39
C LEU A 388 -4.98 7.04 4.72
N ASP A 389 -5.31 8.11 5.46
CA ASP A 389 -5.65 9.43 4.90
C ASP A 389 -4.48 10.18 4.24
N ARG A 390 -3.24 9.68 4.36
CA ARG A 390 -2.05 10.31 3.79
C ARG A 390 -1.53 9.56 2.55
N MET A 391 -0.82 10.29 1.69
CA MET A 391 -0.13 9.70 0.54
C MET A 391 1.01 8.75 0.98
N PRO A 392 1.38 7.77 0.15
CA PRO A 392 2.50 6.86 0.45
C PRO A 392 3.85 7.60 0.52
N TYR A 393 4.82 7.02 1.23
CA TYR A 393 6.19 7.56 1.29
C TYR A 393 7.00 7.19 0.06
N GLY A 394 7.84 8.12 -0.40
CA GLY A 394 8.78 7.88 -1.49
C GLY A 394 9.92 6.97 -1.07
N ARG A 395 10.38 6.11 -1.98
CA ARG A 395 11.52 5.21 -1.73
C ARG A 395 12.81 5.97 -1.45
N ARG A 396 12.98 7.15 -2.04
CA ARG A 396 14.16 8.00 -1.87
C ARG A 396 14.00 9.04 -0.76
N ARG A 397 12.86 9.09 -0.09
CA ARG A 397 12.66 10.01 1.03
C ARG A 397 13.64 9.63 2.16
N PRO A 398 14.41 10.58 2.70
CA PRO A 398 15.26 10.30 3.85
C PRO A 398 14.39 9.88 5.03
N VAL A 399 14.84 8.86 5.78
CA VAL A 399 14.15 8.41 7.01
C VAL A 399 14.08 9.54 8.05
N ILE A 400 15.14 10.36 8.11
CA ILE A 400 15.19 11.55 8.97
C ILE A 400 14.70 12.75 8.17
N SER A 401 13.51 13.25 8.49
CA SER A 401 12.96 14.45 7.86
C SER A 401 13.59 15.74 8.43
N PRO A 402 13.53 16.87 7.69
CA PRO A 402 13.97 18.16 8.22
C PRO A 402 13.25 18.55 9.52
N ILE A 403 11.96 18.24 9.64
CA ILE A 403 11.16 18.49 10.85
C ILE A 403 11.65 17.62 12.01
N MET A 404 11.90 16.34 11.75
CA MET A 404 12.47 15.43 12.73
C MET A 404 13.86 15.92 13.20
N THR A 405 14.66 16.47 12.29
CA THR A 405 15.97 17.06 12.63
C THR A 405 15.81 18.28 13.54
N ALA A 406 14.85 19.16 13.24
CA ALA A 406 14.53 20.31 14.08
C ALA A 406 14.09 19.88 15.50
N ASN A 407 13.28 18.83 15.61
CA ASN A 407 12.89 18.25 16.90
C ASN A 407 14.07 17.65 17.66
N ILE A 408 14.91 16.85 16.99
CA ILE A 408 16.11 16.24 17.59
C ILE A 408 17.03 17.32 18.14
N LEU A 409 17.37 18.33 17.32
CA LEU A 409 18.26 19.42 17.73
C LEU A 409 17.61 20.31 18.79
N GLY A 410 16.32 20.60 18.67
CA GLY A 410 15.56 21.43 19.61
C GLY A 410 15.51 20.83 21.01
N HIS A 411 15.25 19.52 21.13
CA HIS A 411 15.32 18.81 22.41
C HIS A 411 16.75 18.66 22.90
N ALA A 412 17.71 18.39 22.01
CA ALA A 412 19.10 18.29 22.40
C ALA A 412 19.61 19.59 23.03
N ILE A 413 19.28 20.75 22.45
CA ILE A 413 19.63 22.07 23.00
C ILE A 413 19.01 22.27 24.39
N TYR A 414 17.73 21.94 24.56
CA TYR A 414 17.07 22.04 25.86
C TYR A 414 17.74 21.15 26.92
N GLN A 415 17.96 19.87 26.60
CA GLN A 415 18.57 18.92 27.51
C GLN A 415 20.02 19.30 27.86
N ILE A 416 20.83 19.68 26.87
CA ILE A 416 22.21 20.17 27.09
C ILE A 416 22.18 21.42 27.96
N GLY A 417 21.27 22.37 27.73
CA GLY A 417 21.16 23.59 28.54
C GLY A 417 20.88 23.29 30.01
N ILE A 418 19.89 22.44 30.30
CA ILE A 418 19.57 22.03 31.67
C ILE A 418 20.71 21.23 32.30
N LEU A 419 21.29 20.28 31.57
CA LEU A 419 22.36 19.43 32.10
C LEU A 419 23.66 20.22 32.33
N CYS A 420 24.00 21.16 31.46
CA CYS A 420 25.10 22.10 31.69
C CYS A 420 24.81 23.03 32.88
N TRP A 421 23.56 23.46 33.08
CA TRP A 421 23.19 24.26 34.25
C TRP A 421 23.41 23.46 35.55
N VAL A 422 22.96 22.21 35.57
CA VAL A 422 23.19 21.30 36.71
C VAL A 422 24.67 21.04 36.91
N LEU A 423 25.45 20.84 35.85
CA LEU A 423 26.87 20.50 35.90
C LEU A 423 27.77 21.67 36.35
N PHE A 424 27.55 22.89 35.81
CA PHE A 424 28.47 24.02 36.05
C PHE A 424 28.02 24.98 37.15
N ALA A 425 26.71 25.09 37.41
CA ALA A 425 26.18 26.05 38.38
C ALA A 425 25.12 25.44 39.32
N PRO A 426 25.38 24.27 39.94
CA PRO A 426 24.40 23.58 40.79
C PRO A 426 23.92 24.44 41.97
N GLN A 427 24.82 25.24 42.53
CA GLN A 427 24.56 26.18 43.63
C GLN A 427 23.64 27.36 43.27
N THR A 428 23.41 27.61 41.98
CA THR A 428 22.47 28.67 41.53
C THR A 428 21.05 28.14 41.36
N ILE A 429 20.84 26.82 41.46
CA ILE A 429 19.53 26.21 41.31
C ILE A 429 18.66 26.63 42.50
N PRO A 430 17.57 27.37 42.26
CA PRO A 430 16.71 27.84 43.34
C PRO A 430 16.22 26.66 44.18
N PHE A 431 16.18 26.85 45.50
CA PHE A 431 15.64 25.88 46.48
C PHE A 431 16.48 24.62 46.72
N LEU A 432 17.66 24.48 46.09
CA LEU A 432 18.56 23.34 46.29
C LEU A 432 19.93 23.80 46.81
N GLU A 433 20.24 23.53 48.08
CA GLU A 433 21.57 23.74 48.64
C GLU A 433 22.50 22.58 48.24
N ILE A 434 23.02 22.63 47.01
CA ILE A 434 23.92 21.59 46.49
C ILE A 434 25.37 22.06 46.61
N PRO A 435 26.17 21.48 47.52
CA PRO A 435 27.60 21.75 47.55
C PRO A 435 28.25 21.22 46.27
N PHE A 436 29.12 22.03 45.66
CA PHE A 436 29.92 21.58 44.53
C PHE A 436 31.06 20.69 45.05
N GLU A 437 30.94 19.39 44.80
CA GLU A 437 31.95 18.39 45.19
C GLU A 437 32.49 17.67 43.95
N PRO A 438 33.82 17.76 43.68
CA PRO A 438 34.41 17.20 42.47
C PRO A 438 34.55 15.67 42.48
N ALA A 439 34.25 14.99 43.59
CA ALA A 439 34.34 13.53 43.68
C ALA A 439 33.15 12.85 43.00
N GLN A 440 33.41 11.85 42.14
CA GLN A 440 32.35 11.00 41.56
C GLN A 440 31.57 10.29 42.69
N GLY A 441 30.25 10.19 42.54
CA GLY A 441 29.36 9.68 43.59
C GLY A 441 28.92 10.72 44.62
N SER A 442 29.35 11.98 44.49
CA SER A 442 28.79 13.09 45.27
C SER A 442 27.34 13.38 44.89
N LEU A 443 26.67 14.18 45.71
CA LEU A 443 25.30 14.61 45.50
C LEU A 443 25.09 15.22 44.11
N HIS A 444 26.05 16.04 43.68
CA HIS A 444 26.02 16.75 42.41
C HIS A 444 25.96 15.80 41.20
N TRP A 445 26.85 14.81 41.13
CA TRP A 445 26.88 13.84 40.03
C TRP A 445 25.66 12.91 40.05
N SER A 446 25.18 12.55 41.25
CA SER A 446 23.98 11.74 41.42
C SER A 446 22.73 12.47 40.92
N LEU A 447 22.61 13.77 41.22
CA LEU A 447 21.56 14.62 40.70
C LEU A 447 21.65 14.77 39.18
N PHE A 448 22.85 14.99 38.64
CA PHE A 448 23.08 15.06 37.20
C PHE A 448 22.60 13.79 36.50
N PHE A 449 22.98 12.62 37.01
CA PHE A 449 22.52 11.33 36.48
C PHE A 449 21.00 11.19 36.55
N ASN A 450 20.36 11.57 37.66
CA ASN A 450 18.90 11.50 37.78
C ASN A 450 18.18 12.45 36.82
N VAL A 451 18.63 13.71 36.73
CA VAL A 451 18.08 14.69 35.79
C VAL A 451 18.25 14.20 34.35
N PHE A 452 19.39 13.61 34.01
CA PHE A 452 19.62 13.01 32.69
C PHE A 452 18.56 11.96 32.37
N VAL A 453 18.36 10.96 33.25
CA VAL A 453 17.40 9.89 33.01
C VAL A 453 15.96 10.42 32.95
N MET A 454 15.59 11.37 33.82
CA MET A 454 14.26 12.00 33.78
C MET A 454 14.03 12.74 32.45
N LEU A 455 15.01 13.51 31.97
CA LEU A 455 14.91 14.17 30.67
C LEU A 455 14.68 13.18 29.52
N GLN A 456 15.29 11.99 29.57
CA GLN A 456 15.05 10.96 28.56
C GLN A 456 13.66 10.35 28.66
N LEU A 457 13.20 10.01 29.87
CA LEU A 457 11.85 9.50 30.08
C LEU A 457 10.79 10.47 29.54
N PHE A 458 10.93 11.77 29.80
CA PHE A 458 9.99 12.76 29.28
C PHE A 458 10.15 13.03 27.77
N ASN A 459 11.36 12.90 27.24
CA ASN A 459 11.59 12.97 25.79
C ASN A 459 10.99 11.76 25.03
N GLU A 460 10.90 10.60 25.67
CA GLU A 460 10.26 9.41 25.12
C GLU A 460 8.77 9.66 24.83
N PHE A 461 8.07 10.37 25.73
CA PHE A 461 6.71 10.83 25.47
C PHE A 461 6.66 11.72 24.22
N ASN A 462 7.49 12.76 24.15
CA ASN A 462 7.53 13.69 23.02
C ASN A 462 7.82 12.99 21.68
N SER A 463 8.61 11.92 21.71
CA SER A 463 9.02 11.19 20.50
C SER A 463 7.95 10.22 19.97
N ARG A 464 6.82 10.02 20.69
CA ARG A 464 5.69 9.22 20.20
C ARG A 464 4.96 9.82 19.01
N LYS A 465 4.98 11.15 18.86
CA LYS A 465 4.34 11.84 17.75
C LYS A 465 5.40 12.34 16.78
N LEU A 466 5.38 11.80 15.56
CA LEU A 466 6.13 12.32 14.43
C LEU A 466 5.33 13.48 13.86
N GLN A 467 5.71 14.69 14.26
CA GLN A 467 5.00 15.88 13.84
C GLN A 467 5.14 16.07 12.34
N ASP A 468 4.09 15.72 11.62
CA ASP A 468 3.98 16.01 10.20
C ASP A 468 3.64 17.49 10.03
N GLY A 469 4.45 18.24 9.30
CA GLY A 469 4.26 19.69 9.12
C GLY A 469 2.89 20.05 8.54
N ARG A 470 2.27 19.16 7.75
CA ARG A 470 0.90 19.36 7.23
C ARG A 470 -0.16 19.18 8.31
N LYS A 471 -0.07 18.09 9.09
CA LYS A 471 -1.04 17.78 10.15
C LYS A 471 -0.85 18.67 11.39
N LEU A 472 0.38 19.09 11.69
CA LEU A 472 0.69 19.99 12.82
C LEU A 472 -0.08 21.32 12.72
N ARG A 473 -0.37 21.79 11.50
CA ARG A 473 -1.10 23.04 11.27
C ARG A 473 -2.62 22.89 11.26
N THR A 474 -3.13 21.68 11.11
CA THR A 474 -4.56 21.40 10.88
C THR A 474 -5.22 20.63 12.02
N THR A 475 -4.45 19.81 12.77
CA THR A 475 -4.99 18.87 13.75
C THR A 475 -4.39 19.08 15.14
N TRP A 476 -5.25 19.32 16.13
CA TRP A 476 -4.86 19.48 17.53
C TRP A 476 -4.28 18.20 18.18
N SER A 477 -4.56 17.02 17.62
CA SER A 477 -4.01 15.75 18.12
C SER A 477 -2.49 15.61 17.93
N GLU A 478 -1.90 16.34 16.98
CA GLU A 478 -0.44 16.41 16.79
C GLU A 478 0.26 17.25 17.87
N TRP A 479 -0.49 18.15 18.52
CA TRP A 479 -0.01 18.96 19.64
C TRP A 479 -0.13 18.20 20.96
N ASN A 480 -1.11 17.30 21.07
CA ASN A 480 -1.36 16.55 22.30
C ASN A 480 -0.56 15.23 22.33
N VAL A 481 0.60 15.28 22.99
CA VAL A 481 1.49 14.12 23.19
C VAL A 481 0.85 13.00 24.03
N PHE A 482 -0.16 13.33 24.84
CA PHE A 482 -0.85 12.37 25.71
C PHE A 482 -1.98 11.62 25.00
N ASP A 483 -2.33 12.03 23.79
CA ASP A 483 -3.41 11.39 23.05
C ASP A 483 -3.06 9.93 22.73
N GLY A 484 -4.00 9.02 22.97
CA GLY A 484 -3.80 7.58 22.76
C GLY A 484 -2.65 6.97 23.57
N ILE A 485 -2.31 7.48 24.75
CA ILE A 485 -1.24 6.90 25.58
C ILE A 485 -1.65 5.65 26.33
N LEU A 486 -2.89 5.65 26.84
CA LEU A 486 -3.43 4.54 27.63
C LEU A 486 -3.86 3.36 26.77
N SER A 487 -3.86 3.50 25.43
CA SER A 487 -4.13 2.37 24.54
C SER A 487 -2.93 1.43 24.41
N ASN A 488 -1.70 1.94 24.59
CA ASN A 488 -0.49 1.12 24.54
C ASN A 488 -0.02 0.74 25.96
N ASN A 489 -0.48 -0.42 26.42
CA ASN A 489 -0.10 -0.97 27.73
C ASN A 489 1.41 -1.24 27.85
N MET A 490 2.09 -1.58 26.76
CA MET A 490 3.53 -1.82 26.76
C MET A 490 4.30 -0.53 27.02
N PHE A 491 3.93 0.56 26.34
CA PHE A 491 4.51 1.88 26.56
C PHE A 491 4.35 2.31 28.03
N VAL A 492 3.13 2.25 28.57
CA VAL A 492 2.88 2.63 29.98
C VAL A 492 3.66 1.73 30.94
N GLY A 493 3.71 0.42 30.68
CA GLY A 493 4.47 -0.53 31.48
C GLY A 493 5.97 -0.23 31.51
N VAL A 494 6.58 0.04 30.35
CA VAL A 494 8.00 0.44 30.25
C VAL A 494 8.25 1.75 30.99
N MET A 495 7.40 2.77 30.82
CA MET A 495 7.57 4.06 31.49
C MET A 495 7.50 3.95 33.02
N VAL A 496 6.49 3.26 33.54
CA VAL A 496 6.32 3.06 34.99
C VAL A 496 7.45 2.21 35.56
N SER A 497 7.83 1.14 34.87
CA SER A 497 8.91 0.25 35.33
C SER A 497 10.27 0.95 35.34
N THR A 498 10.60 1.73 34.30
CA THR A 498 11.86 2.48 34.24
C THR A 498 11.91 3.58 35.30
N PHE A 499 10.82 4.30 35.52
CA PHE A 499 10.73 5.31 36.58
C PHE A 499 10.90 4.69 37.97
N ALA A 500 10.24 3.55 38.23
CA ALA A 500 10.37 2.83 39.50
C ALA A 500 11.79 2.27 39.71
N LEU A 501 12.40 1.69 38.68
CA LEU A 501 13.77 1.21 38.73
C LEU A 501 14.77 2.35 38.96
N GLN A 502 14.54 3.52 38.35
CA GLN A 502 15.37 4.69 38.57
C GLN A 502 15.30 5.16 40.03
N ILE A 503 14.11 5.15 40.65
CA ILE A 503 13.98 5.43 42.09
C ILE A 503 14.80 4.43 42.91
N LEU A 504 14.68 3.13 42.63
CA LEU A 504 15.43 2.10 43.34
C LEU A 504 16.95 2.27 43.18
N ILE A 505 17.42 2.63 41.99
CA ILE A 505 18.85 2.83 41.71
C ILE A 505 19.38 4.04 42.46
N ILE A 506 18.66 5.15 42.50
CA ILE A 506 19.11 6.36 43.21
C ILE A 506 19.10 6.15 44.72
N GLU A 507 18.06 5.55 45.28
CA GLU A 507 17.90 5.38 46.73
C GLU A 507 18.80 4.27 47.29
N TYR A 508 19.00 3.17 46.54
CA TYR A 508 19.68 1.97 47.04
C TYR A 508 20.95 1.57 46.27
N GLY A 509 21.29 2.22 45.15
CA GLY A 509 22.42 1.83 44.30
C GLY A 509 23.80 2.13 44.90
N GLY A 510 23.90 3.18 45.71
CA GLY A 510 25.13 3.58 46.42
C GLY A 510 26.41 3.46 45.58
N VAL A 511 27.43 2.81 46.14
CA VAL A 511 28.75 2.65 45.52
C VAL A 511 28.71 1.83 44.22
N ALA A 512 27.79 0.87 44.09
CA ALA A 512 27.75 -0.01 42.91
C ALA A 512 27.44 0.75 41.61
N ILE A 513 26.60 1.80 41.70
CA ILE A 513 26.19 2.64 40.57
C ILE A 513 26.91 4.01 40.60
N ASN A 514 27.79 4.25 41.57
CA ASN A 514 28.39 5.56 41.86
C ASN A 514 27.34 6.67 42.08
N VAL A 515 26.37 6.40 42.96
CA VAL A 515 25.39 7.38 43.44
C VAL A 515 25.54 7.59 44.95
N ILE A 516 25.07 8.73 45.44
CA ILE A 516 25.22 9.11 46.85
C ILE A 516 24.56 8.07 47.79
N PRO A 517 25.26 7.58 48.82
CA PRO A 517 24.67 6.71 49.84
C PRO A 517 23.63 7.50 50.65
N GLY A 518 22.35 7.15 50.50
CA GLY A 518 21.24 7.84 51.19
C GLY A 518 20.23 8.53 50.27
N GLY A 519 20.39 8.41 48.95
CA GLY A 519 19.39 8.86 47.97
C GLY A 519 19.38 10.37 47.72
N LEU A 520 18.40 10.80 46.93
CA LEU A 520 18.14 12.22 46.67
C LEU A 520 17.03 12.71 47.58
N ASP A 521 17.14 13.95 48.04
CA ASP A 521 16.07 14.57 48.82
C ASP A 521 14.83 14.83 47.96
N ARG A 522 13.66 14.97 48.59
CA ARG A 522 12.38 15.22 47.88
C ARG A 522 12.45 16.45 47.00
N SER A 523 13.11 17.51 47.46
CA SER A 523 13.30 18.75 46.71
C SER A 523 14.05 18.51 45.39
N GLN A 524 15.08 17.67 45.43
CA GLN A 524 15.94 17.31 44.30
C GLN A 524 15.20 16.43 43.30
N TRP A 525 14.43 15.45 43.80
CA TRP A 525 13.53 14.63 42.98
C TRP A 525 12.49 15.47 42.24
N ILE A 526 11.83 16.40 42.95
CA ILE A 526 10.85 17.31 42.35
C ILE A 526 11.51 18.14 41.25
N PHE A 527 12.73 18.65 41.47
CA PHE A 527 13.47 19.37 40.44
C PHE A 527 13.79 18.49 39.23
N SER A 528 14.26 17.25 39.42
CA SER A 528 14.54 16.34 38.31
C SER A 528 13.31 16.03 37.47
N VAL A 529 12.17 15.78 38.12
CA VAL A 529 10.89 15.55 37.42
C VAL A 529 10.38 16.82 36.74
N ALA A 530 10.49 17.99 37.40
CA ALA A 530 10.09 19.27 36.84
C ALA A 530 10.92 19.65 35.60
N ALA A 531 12.23 19.35 35.60
CA ALA A 531 13.09 19.51 34.44
C ALA A 531 12.63 18.62 33.27
N GLY A 532 12.24 17.38 33.55
CA GLY A 532 11.63 16.49 32.57
C GLY A 532 10.31 17.03 31.98
N ILE A 533 9.37 17.44 32.85
CA ILE A 533 8.09 18.06 32.44
C ILE A 533 8.33 19.34 31.64
N GLY A 534 9.36 20.11 31.97
CA GLY A 534 9.77 21.27 31.21
C GLY A 534 10.10 20.94 29.75
N GLY A 535 10.62 19.75 29.46
CA GLY A 535 10.82 19.25 28.09
C GLY A 535 9.53 19.03 27.32
N LEU A 536 8.43 18.65 27.99
CA LEU A 536 7.10 18.57 27.37
C LEU A 536 6.58 19.96 26.99
N LEU A 537 6.75 20.95 27.88
CA LEU A 537 6.36 22.33 27.62
C LEU A 537 7.22 22.96 26.51
N TRP A 538 8.51 22.63 26.48
CA TRP A 538 9.42 23.03 25.41
C TRP A 538 8.95 22.52 24.04
N GLN A 539 8.34 21.33 23.98
CA GLN A 539 7.81 20.81 22.72
C GLN A 539 6.70 21.70 22.12
N PHE A 540 5.82 22.26 22.95
CA PHE A 540 4.82 23.21 22.47
C PHE A 540 5.45 24.46 21.84
N LEU A 541 6.57 24.94 22.39
CA LEU A 541 7.32 26.07 21.84
C LEU A 541 8.04 25.68 20.54
N LEU A 542 8.67 24.50 20.50
CA LEU A 542 9.33 23.98 19.30
C LEU A 542 8.34 23.85 18.14
N ASN A 543 7.14 23.31 18.38
CA ASN A 543 6.09 23.21 17.36
C ASN A 543 5.74 24.57 16.77
N SER A 544 5.63 25.58 17.62
CA SER A 544 5.33 26.95 17.22
C SER A 544 6.46 27.53 16.36
N LEU A 545 7.71 27.25 16.69
CA LEU A 545 8.89 27.66 15.91
C LEU A 545 8.99 26.92 14.57
N ILE A 546 8.75 25.61 14.56
CA ILE A 546 8.74 24.79 13.34
C ILE A 546 7.70 25.31 12.35
N LEU A 547 6.50 25.65 12.82
CA LEU A 547 5.46 26.23 11.98
C LEU A 547 5.82 27.59 11.39
N PHE A 548 6.69 28.35 12.05
CA PHE A 548 7.16 29.64 11.57
C PHE A 548 8.28 29.50 10.52
N TYR A 549 9.19 28.54 10.71
CA TYR A 549 10.40 28.40 9.90
C TYR A 549 10.31 27.40 8.75
N VAL A 550 9.40 26.42 8.81
CA VAL A 550 9.21 25.44 7.73
C VAL A 550 8.09 25.96 6.81
N PRO A 551 8.41 26.55 5.64
CA PRO A 551 7.39 27.03 4.71
C PRO A 551 6.53 25.89 4.16
N GLN A 552 5.36 26.24 3.62
CA GLN A 552 4.33 25.34 3.05
C GLN A 552 4.78 24.49 1.84
N SER A 553 6.07 24.26 1.61
CA SER A 553 6.54 23.59 0.38
C SER A 553 5.77 22.29 0.15
N HIS A 554 5.16 22.19 -1.02
CA HIS A 554 4.41 21.06 -1.54
C HIS A 554 5.28 19.79 -1.45
N GLU A 555 5.21 19.06 -0.33
CA GLU A 555 5.60 17.64 -0.27
C GLU A 555 4.50 16.73 -0.81
#